data_AF-A0A9R1ADT4-F1
#
_entry.id   AF-A0A9R1ADT4-F1
#
_cell.length_a   1.000
_cell.length_b   1.000
_cell.length_c   1.000
_cell.angle_alpha   90.00
_cell.angle_beta   90.00
_cell.angle_gamma   90.00
#
_symmetry.space_group_name_H-M   'P 1'
#
loop_
_entity.id
_entity.type
_entity.pdbx_description
1 polymer ?
#
loop_
_entity_poly.entity_id
_entity_poly.type
_entity_poly.pdbx_seq_one_letter_code
_entity_poly.pdbx_strand_id
1 'polypeptide(L)'
;MLLHRNDGACQAKGFYTYDAFVAAAGAFPGFGTTGSTDTRKREVAAFLAQTSHETTGGWATAPDGAFAWGYCFKQERGATSNYCTPSAQWPCAPGKSYYGRGPIQLSQDRAAGRVPGFGVITNIINGGIECGHGQDSRVADRIGFYKRYCDILRVGYGDNLDCYNQRPFA
;
A
#
# COMPACT_ATOMS: atom_id res chain seq x y z
N MET A 1 -13.18 3.42 7.94
CA MET A 1 -11.98 2.76 7.36
C MET A 1 -10.97 2.40 8.45
N LEU A 2 -10.25 3.37 9.01
CA LEU A 2 -9.21 3.15 10.02
C LEU A 2 -9.78 3.11 11.45
N LEU A 3 -10.59 2.10 11.72
CA LEU A 3 -11.45 2.03 12.92
C LEU A 3 -10.61 1.88 14.20
N HIS A 4 -9.67 0.94 14.21
CA HIS A 4 -8.91 0.55 15.41
C HIS A 4 -7.53 1.20 15.53
N ARG A 5 -7.17 2.16 14.67
CA ARG A 5 -5.82 2.79 14.69
C ARG A 5 -5.44 3.47 16.02
N ASN A 6 -6.44 3.85 16.83
CA ASN A 6 -6.27 4.50 18.12
C ASN A 6 -6.56 3.57 19.31
N ASP A 7 -6.73 2.27 19.05
CA ASP A 7 -6.85 1.26 20.10
C ASP A 7 -5.60 1.26 21.00
N GLY A 8 -5.77 0.86 22.27
CA GLY A 8 -4.68 0.79 23.24
C GLY A 8 -3.56 -0.16 22.83
N ALA A 9 -3.85 -1.17 22.01
CA ALA A 9 -2.86 -2.11 21.48
C ALA A 9 -2.02 -1.54 20.33
N CYS A 10 -2.41 -0.41 19.73
CA CYS A 10 -1.71 0.17 18.59
C CYS A 10 -0.58 1.13 18.99
N GLN A 11 0.62 0.87 18.49
CA GLN A 11 1.81 1.68 18.77
C GLN A 11 1.76 3.07 18.12
N ALA A 12 0.94 3.23 17.09
CA ALA A 12 0.69 4.49 16.41
C ALA A 12 -0.52 5.26 16.96
N LYS A 13 -1.10 4.85 18.10
CA LYS A 13 -2.25 5.52 18.72
C LYS A 13 -2.02 7.03 18.83
N GLY A 14 -2.96 7.81 18.28
CA GLY A 14 -2.93 9.27 18.27
C GLY A 14 -2.03 9.91 17.22
N PHE A 15 -1.21 9.14 16.49
CA PHE A 15 -0.27 9.68 15.50
C PHE A 15 -0.95 10.00 14.16
N TYR A 16 -1.77 9.07 13.65
CA TYR A 16 -2.43 9.24 12.35
C TYR A 16 -3.77 9.98 12.48
N THR A 17 -3.73 11.29 12.24
CA THR A 17 -4.90 12.17 12.28
C THR A 17 -5.46 12.42 10.88
N TYR A 18 -6.76 12.74 10.81
CA TYR A 18 -7.41 13.11 9.55
C TYR A 18 -6.84 14.42 9.01
N ASP A 19 -6.63 15.41 9.87
CA ASP A 19 -6.11 16.72 9.48
C ASP A 19 -4.70 16.62 8.88
N ALA A 20 -3.83 15.77 9.44
CA ALA A 20 -2.51 15.53 8.87
C ALA A 20 -2.59 14.87 7.48
N PHE A 21 -3.53 13.92 7.29
CA PHE A 21 -3.77 13.31 5.99
C PHE A 21 -4.26 14.34 4.96
N VAL A 22 -5.25 15.17 5.32
CA VAL A 22 -5.78 16.21 4.41
C VAL A 22 -4.72 17.26 4.09
N ALA A 23 -3.94 17.70 5.07
CA ALA A 23 -2.84 18.63 4.86
C ALA A 23 -1.78 18.05 3.91
N ALA A 24 -1.39 16.77 4.09
CA ALA A 24 -0.47 16.09 3.20
C ALA A 24 -1.04 15.93 1.78
N ALA A 25 -2.32 15.53 1.66
CA ALA A 25 -3.01 15.42 0.38
C ALA A 25 -3.05 16.77 -0.36
N GLY A 26 -3.19 17.89 0.36
CA GLY A 26 -3.13 19.25 -0.20
C GLY A 26 -1.82 19.58 -0.92
N ALA A 27 -0.71 18.90 -0.59
CA ALA A 27 0.57 19.06 -1.29
C ALA A 27 0.63 18.29 -2.63
N PHE A 28 -0.32 17.37 -2.89
CA PHE A 28 -0.38 16.55 -4.09
C PHE A 28 -1.75 16.76 -4.78
N PRO A 29 -1.95 17.88 -5.50
CA PRO A 29 -3.28 18.31 -5.94
C PRO A 29 -3.97 17.36 -6.93
N GLY A 30 -3.25 16.39 -7.52
CA GLY A 30 -3.84 15.34 -8.36
C GLY A 30 -4.39 14.13 -7.60
N PHE A 31 -4.00 13.95 -6.33
CA PHE A 31 -4.40 12.81 -5.51
C PHE A 31 -5.85 12.94 -5.06
N GLY A 32 -6.68 11.96 -5.42
CA GLY A 32 -8.10 11.94 -5.08
C GLY A 32 -8.95 12.98 -5.84
N THR A 33 -8.38 13.64 -6.84
CA THR A 33 -9.04 14.69 -7.63
C THR A 33 -9.02 14.41 -9.14
N THR A 34 -8.29 13.38 -9.57
CA THR A 34 -8.14 13.04 -10.99
C THR A 34 -9.24 12.09 -11.47
N GLY A 35 -9.80 12.36 -12.65
CA GLY A 35 -10.81 11.50 -13.28
C GLY A 35 -12.20 11.60 -12.66
N SER A 36 -12.99 10.54 -12.83
CA SER A 36 -14.38 10.45 -12.34
C SER A 36 -14.45 10.34 -10.80
N THR A 37 -15.62 10.58 -10.21
CA THR A 37 -15.84 10.38 -8.77
C THR A 37 -15.48 8.96 -8.33
N ASP A 38 -15.80 7.95 -9.14
CA ASP A 38 -15.46 6.57 -8.86
C ASP A 38 -13.94 6.33 -8.94
N THR A 39 -13.27 6.95 -9.91
CA THR A 39 -11.80 6.93 -10.01
C THR A 39 -11.17 7.52 -8.75
N ARG A 40 -11.63 8.69 -8.29
CA ARG A 40 -11.13 9.37 -7.10
C ARG A 40 -11.33 8.56 -5.83
N LYS A 41 -12.52 7.97 -5.66
CA LYS A 41 -12.82 7.06 -4.54
C LYS A 41 -11.90 5.85 -4.57
N ARG A 42 -11.70 5.27 -5.75
CA ARG A 42 -10.85 4.09 -5.93
C ARG A 42 -9.38 4.39 -5.66
N GLU A 43 -8.89 5.56 -6.07
CA GLU A 43 -7.54 6.03 -5.76
C GLU A 43 -7.32 6.16 -4.25
N VAL A 44 -8.24 6.81 -3.53
CA VAL A 44 -8.17 6.94 -2.07
C VAL A 44 -8.26 5.57 -1.39
N ALA A 45 -9.15 4.68 -1.85
CA ALA A 45 -9.26 3.32 -1.33
C ALA A 45 -7.97 2.51 -1.54
N ALA A 46 -7.39 2.57 -2.75
CA ALA A 46 -6.16 1.86 -3.08
C ALA A 46 -4.98 2.36 -2.24
N PHE A 47 -4.82 3.69 -2.13
CA PHE A 47 -3.79 4.29 -1.29
C PHE A 47 -3.92 3.84 0.17
N LEU A 48 -5.10 4.04 0.77
CA LEU A 48 -5.33 3.67 2.17
C LEU A 48 -5.17 2.17 2.40
N ALA A 49 -5.55 1.33 1.45
CA ALA A 49 -5.43 -0.12 1.58
C ALA A 49 -3.98 -0.59 1.59
N GLN A 50 -3.17 -0.08 0.67
CA GLN A 50 -1.76 -0.41 0.61
C GLN A 50 -1.05 0.01 1.90
N THR A 51 -1.25 1.25 2.35
CA THR A 51 -0.65 1.73 3.60
C THR A 51 -1.22 1.05 4.84
N SER A 52 -2.48 0.59 4.80
CA SER A 52 -3.07 -0.20 5.89
C SER A 52 -2.40 -1.55 6.04
N HIS A 53 -2.07 -2.23 4.93
CA HIS A 53 -1.29 -3.46 4.95
C HIS A 53 0.09 -3.23 5.58
N GLU A 54 0.82 -2.20 5.14
CA GLU A 54 2.16 -1.87 5.68
C GLU A 54 2.18 -1.61 7.19
N THR A 55 1.03 -1.23 7.75
CA THR A 55 0.89 -0.78 9.13
C THR A 55 -0.13 -1.60 9.93
N THR A 56 -0.51 -2.78 9.41
CA THR A 56 -1.61 -3.55 9.96
C THR A 56 -1.28 -4.11 11.33
N GLY A 57 -2.23 -3.97 12.26
CA GLY A 57 -2.27 -4.71 13.52
C GLY A 57 -3.31 -5.81 13.51
N GLY A 58 -3.89 -6.14 12.36
CA GLY A 58 -4.99 -7.10 12.24
C GLY A 58 -4.54 -8.54 12.44
N TRP A 59 -5.45 -9.34 12.98
CA TRP A 59 -5.32 -10.80 13.07
C TRP A 59 -6.66 -11.45 12.70
N ALA A 60 -6.68 -12.77 12.48
CA ALA A 60 -7.81 -13.49 11.90
C ALA A 60 -9.15 -13.27 12.65
N THR A 61 -9.11 -13.12 13.97
CA THR A 61 -10.29 -12.95 14.84
C THR A 61 -10.36 -11.55 15.46
N ALA A 62 -9.71 -10.56 14.85
CA ALA A 62 -9.72 -9.21 15.38
C ALA A 62 -11.14 -8.61 15.41
N PRO A 63 -11.46 -7.77 16.41
CA PRO A 63 -12.71 -7.01 16.41
C PRO A 63 -12.94 -6.29 15.07
N ASP A 64 -14.14 -6.44 14.51
CA ASP A 64 -14.52 -5.89 13.19
C ASP A 64 -13.71 -6.41 11.99
N GLY A 65 -12.99 -7.52 12.18
CA GLY A 65 -12.18 -8.21 11.18
C GLY A 65 -10.79 -7.60 11.01
N ALA A 66 -9.85 -8.40 10.50
CA ALA A 66 -8.45 -8.01 10.30
C ALA A 66 -8.29 -6.67 9.54
N PHE A 67 -9.14 -6.43 8.53
CA PHE A 67 -9.09 -5.26 7.67
C PHE A 67 -9.63 -3.96 8.31
N ALA A 68 -9.98 -3.99 9.60
CA ALA A 68 -10.31 -2.80 10.39
C ALA A 68 -9.10 -2.22 11.16
N TRP A 69 -7.96 -2.91 11.11
CA TRP A 69 -6.77 -2.66 11.94
C TRP A 69 -5.56 -2.08 11.17
N GLY A 70 -5.81 -1.43 10.03
CA GLY A 70 -4.78 -0.64 9.35
C GLY A 70 -4.33 0.57 10.20
N TYR A 71 -3.11 1.05 9.96
CA TYR A 71 -2.52 2.21 10.65
C TYR A 71 -2.27 2.01 12.15
N CYS A 72 -2.04 0.76 12.57
CA CYS A 72 -1.74 0.41 13.96
C CYS A 72 -0.27 0.62 14.34
N PHE A 73 0.63 0.47 13.37
CA PHE A 73 2.08 0.70 13.51
C PHE A 73 2.54 1.93 12.72
N LYS A 74 3.61 2.58 13.19
CA LYS A 74 4.25 3.74 12.54
C LYS A 74 5.72 3.52 12.18
N GLN A 75 6.26 2.37 12.58
CA GLN A 75 7.65 1.96 12.39
C GLN A 75 7.68 0.45 12.14
N GLU A 76 8.64 0.02 11.34
CA GLU A 76 8.85 -1.40 11.04
C GLU A 76 9.21 -2.18 12.30
N ARG A 77 8.60 -3.36 12.47
CA ARG A 77 8.90 -4.24 13.61
C ARG A 77 10.07 -5.15 13.25
N GLY A 78 11.18 -5.04 13.99
CA GLY A 78 12.30 -5.98 13.88
C GLY A 78 13.20 -5.78 12.68
N ALA A 79 13.34 -4.55 12.18
CA ALA A 79 14.27 -4.22 11.10
C ALA A 79 15.71 -4.62 11.45
N THR A 80 16.30 -5.53 10.67
CA THR A 80 17.69 -6.01 10.82
C THR A 80 18.64 -5.42 9.77
N SER A 81 18.10 -4.73 8.76
CA SER A 81 18.83 -4.11 7.66
C SER A 81 18.65 -2.60 7.69
N ASN A 82 19.69 -1.85 7.31
CA ASN A 82 19.62 -0.40 7.12
C ASN A 82 19.15 -0.01 5.69
N TYR A 83 18.93 -1.00 4.81
CA TYR A 83 18.51 -0.81 3.42
C TYR A 83 19.38 0.22 2.67
N CYS A 84 20.70 0.16 2.87
CA CYS A 84 21.71 0.99 2.22
C CYS A 84 22.69 0.11 1.44
N THR A 85 22.76 0.30 0.12
CA THR A 85 23.84 -0.22 -0.73
C THR A 85 24.68 0.98 -1.20
N PRO A 86 25.85 1.25 -0.60
CA PRO A 86 26.65 2.42 -0.93
C PRO A 86 27.11 2.39 -2.40
N SER A 87 27.01 3.51 -3.12
CA SER A 87 27.67 3.69 -4.41
C SER A 87 28.33 5.07 -4.48
N ALA A 88 29.35 5.22 -5.35
CA ALA A 88 30.02 6.50 -5.56
C ALA A 88 29.07 7.60 -6.07
N GLN A 89 27.95 7.21 -6.68
CA GLN A 89 26.93 8.11 -7.21
C GLN A 89 25.84 8.46 -6.17
N TRP A 90 25.62 7.59 -5.18
CA TRP A 90 24.55 7.73 -4.17
C TRP A 90 25.07 7.37 -2.77
N PRO A 91 25.83 8.28 -2.11
CA PRO A 91 26.30 8.04 -0.75
C PRO A 91 25.12 8.00 0.22
N CYS A 92 25.07 6.97 1.07
CA CYS A 92 24.01 6.87 2.07
C CYS A 92 24.15 7.99 3.11
N ALA A 93 23.16 8.87 3.20
CA ALA A 93 23.11 9.85 4.29
C ALA A 93 23.00 9.12 5.66
N PRO A 94 23.77 9.54 6.69
CA PRO A 94 23.71 8.92 8.01
C PRO A 94 22.27 8.89 8.56
N GLY A 95 21.81 7.70 8.96
CA GLY A 95 20.48 7.52 9.58
C GLY A 95 19.28 7.53 8.63
N LYS A 96 19.45 7.22 7.34
CA LYS A 96 18.36 7.15 6.34
C LYS A 96 18.24 5.78 5.69
N SER A 97 17.02 5.42 5.26
CA SER A 97 16.69 4.16 4.57
C SER A 97 16.02 4.42 3.21
N TYR A 98 16.29 3.57 2.21
CA TYR A 98 16.04 3.85 0.79
C TYR A 98 15.33 2.70 0.04
N TYR A 99 14.03 2.50 0.31
CA TYR A 99 13.19 1.57 -0.45
C TYR A 99 12.78 2.10 -1.83
N GLY A 100 12.32 1.19 -2.71
CA GLY A 100 12.08 1.40 -4.14
C GLY A 100 11.05 2.50 -4.46
N ARG A 101 11.32 3.27 -5.53
CA ARG A 101 10.44 4.34 -6.03
C ARG A 101 10.36 4.33 -7.55
N GLY A 102 9.14 4.47 -8.05
CA GLY A 102 8.85 5.18 -9.30
C GLY A 102 8.37 4.33 -10.48
N PRO A 103 7.72 4.96 -11.47
CA PRO A 103 6.94 4.27 -12.49
C PRO A 103 7.51 4.49 -13.90
N ILE A 104 8.02 3.49 -14.63
CA ILE A 104 8.27 3.70 -16.07
C ILE A 104 8.10 2.49 -17.01
N GLN A 105 7.59 2.84 -18.20
CA GLN A 105 7.53 2.15 -19.51
C GLN A 105 6.46 1.05 -19.76
N LEU A 106 5.33 1.53 -20.31
CA LEU A 106 4.11 0.83 -20.73
C LEU A 106 4.26 -0.28 -21.79
N SER A 107 5.34 -0.33 -22.57
CA SER A 107 5.48 -1.32 -23.66
C SER A 107 5.98 -2.68 -23.17
N GLN A 108 6.79 -2.69 -22.11
CA GLN A 108 7.34 -3.91 -21.49
C GLN A 108 6.37 -4.53 -20.47
N ASP A 109 5.41 -3.76 -19.97
CA ASP A 109 4.45 -4.21 -18.95
C ASP A 109 3.53 -5.33 -19.44
N ARG A 110 2.97 -5.21 -20.65
CA ARG A 110 2.11 -6.25 -21.22
C ARG A 110 2.84 -7.58 -21.42
N ALA A 111 4.10 -7.54 -21.86
CA ALA A 111 4.93 -8.73 -22.02
C ALA A 111 5.32 -9.34 -20.66
N ALA A 112 5.40 -8.51 -19.61
CA ALA A 112 5.66 -8.91 -18.23
C ALA A 112 4.38 -9.38 -17.48
N GLY A 113 3.23 -9.44 -18.16
CA GLY A 113 1.94 -9.78 -17.54
C GLY A 113 1.39 -8.72 -16.59
N ARG A 114 2.02 -7.53 -16.55
CA ARG A 114 1.60 -6.40 -15.71
C ARG A 114 0.45 -5.67 -16.41
N VAL A 115 -0.71 -5.67 -15.78
CA VAL A 115 -1.95 -5.10 -16.32
C VAL A 115 -2.54 -4.07 -15.36
N PRO A 116 -3.26 -3.05 -15.86
CA PRO A 116 -3.88 -2.05 -15.01
C PRO A 116 -4.81 -2.68 -13.97
N GLY A 117 -4.63 -2.32 -12.70
CA GLY A 117 -5.41 -2.84 -11.58
C GLY A 117 -4.70 -2.65 -10.24
N PHE A 118 -5.34 -3.08 -9.16
CA PHE A 118 -4.74 -2.98 -7.82
C PHE A 118 -3.48 -3.84 -7.68
N GLY A 119 -3.41 -4.97 -8.39
CA GLY A 119 -2.27 -5.87 -8.36
C GLY A 119 -0.97 -5.23 -8.86
N VAL A 120 -1.01 -4.43 -9.93
CA VAL A 120 0.21 -3.76 -10.42
C VAL A 120 0.69 -2.68 -9.44
N ILE A 121 -0.20 -2.11 -8.61
CA ILE A 121 0.19 -1.20 -7.51
C ILE A 121 0.97 -1.98 -6.44
N THR A 122 0.51 -3.18 -6.07
CA THR A 122 1.27 -4.07 -5.17
C THR A 122 2.63 -4.43 -5.74
N ASN A 123 2.69 -4.70 -7.05
CA ASN A 123 3.94 -4.99 -7.76
C ASN A 123 4.92 -3.80 -7.73
N ILE A 124 4.43 -2.57 -7.88
CA ILE A 124 5.24 -1.34 -7.75
C ILE A 124 5.80 -1.18 -6.33
N ILE A 125 5.02 -1.52 -5.31
CA ILE A 125 5.39 -1.29 -3.90
C ILE A 125 6.42 -2.33 -3.42
N ASN A 126 6.15 -3.63 -3.63
CA ASN A 126 7.00 -4.70 -3.10
C ASN A 126 7.02 -5.96 -4.00
N GLY A 127 6.88 -5.76 -5.31
CA GLY A 127 6.71 -6.87 -6.25
C GLY A 127 7.88 -7.85 -6.29
N GLY A 128 9.10 -7.40 -6.02
CA GLY A 128 10.29 -8.26 -5.95
C GLY A 128 10.20 -9.37 -4.89
N ILE A 129 9.30 -9.22 -3.91
CA ILE A 129 9.10 -10.19 -2.83
C ILE A 129 7.70 -10.81 -2.89
N GLU A 130 6.69 -10.08 -3.36
CA GLU A 130 5.27 -10.45 -3.26
C GLU A 130 4.63 -10.95 -4.57
N CYS A 131 5.24 -10.72 -5.73
CA CYS A 131 4.61 -10.96 -7.02
C CYS A 131 5.34 -12.00 -7.88
N GLY A 132 4.61 -12.62 -8.81
CA GLY A 132 5.17 -13.50 -9.84
C GLY A 132 5.56 -14.91 -9.37
N HIS A 133 5.10 -15.33 -8.19
CA HIS A 133 5.41 -16.64 -7.60
C HIS A 133 4.17 -17.40 -7.09
N GLY A 134 2.98 -17.01 -7.56
CA GLY A 134 1.71 -17.63 -7.17
C GLY A 134 1.06 -16.92 -5.98
N GLN A 135 0.19 -17.64 -5.25
CA GLN A 135 -0.58 -17.07 -4.15
C GLN A 135 0.33 -16.63 -3.00
N ASP A 136 0.12 -15.39 -2.57
CA ASP A 136 0.83 -14.75 -1.48
C ASP A 136 -0.15 -14.15 -0.47
N SER A 137 0.05 -14.43 0.81
CA SER A 137 -0.81 -13.97 1.90
C SER A 137 -0.72 -12.46 2.14
N ARG A 138 0.42 -11.84 1.84
CA ARG A 138 0.64 -10.39 1.94
C ARG A 138 -0.16 -9.66 0.87
N VAL A 139 -0.10 -10.16 -0.36
CA VAL A 139 -0.94 -9.65 -1.47
C VAL A 139 -2.42 -9.84 -1.14
N ALA A 140 -2.81 -10.99 -0.57
CA ALA A 140 -4.20 -11.22 -0.15
C ALA A 140 -4.67 -10.24 0.94
N ASP A 141 -3.81 -9.90 1.90
CA ASP A 141 -4.11 -8.92 2.94
C ASP A 141 -4.29 -7.50 2.37
N ARG A 142 -3.41 -7.07 1.45
CA ARG A 142 -3.57 -5.81 0.69
C ARG A 142 -4.92 -5.75 -0.02
N ILE A 143 -5.31 -6.84 -0.69
CA ILE A 143 -6.60 -6.96 -1.39
C ILE A 143 -7.77 -6.89 -0.40
N GLY A 144 -7.64 -7.50 0.77
CA GLY A 144 -8.66 -7.48 1.82
C GLY A 144 -9.00 -6.07 2.30
N PHE A 145 -7.98 -5.27 2.60
CA PHE A 145 -8.17 -3.85 2.92
C PHE A 145 -8.82 -3.09 1.77
N TYR A 146 -8.36 -3.31 0.54
CA TYR A 146 -8.87 -2.62 -0.64
C TYR A 146 -10.35 -2.88 -0.88
N LYS A 147 -10.77 -4.15 -0.83
CA LYS A 147 -12.19 -4.52 -0.97
C LYS A 147 -13.04 -3.85 0.10
N ARG A 148 -12.64 -3.93 1.38
CA ARG A 148 -13.36 -3.30 2.49
C ARG A 148 -13.51 -1.79 2.30
N TYR A 149 -12.47 -1.11 1.83
CA TYR A 149 -12.51 0.35 1.63
C TYR A 149 -13.35 0.74 0.42
N CYS A 150 -13.29 -0.01 -0.66
CA CYS A 150 -14.17 0.14 -1.80
C CYS A 150 -15.65 -0.06 -1.41
N ASP A 151 -15.96 -1.06 -0.58
CA ASP A 151 -17.32 -1.30 -0.07
C ASP A 151 -17.84 -0.11 0.74
N ILE A 152 -17.01 0.44 1.64
CA ILE A 152 -17.35 1.63 2.44
C ILE A 152 -17.61 2.84 1.53
N LEU A 153 -16.82 3.03 0.46
CA LEU A 153 -17.00 4.13 -0.49
C LEU A 153 -18.07 3.89 -1.54
N ARG A 154 -18.62 2.67 -1.59
CA ARG A 154 -19.58 2.19 -2.58
C ARG A 154 -19.05 2.37 -4.00
N VAL A 155 -17.85 1.84 -4.26
CA VAL A 155 -17.23 1.81 -5.58
C VAL A 155 -16.78 0.39 -5.92
N GLY A 156 -16.89 0.00 -7.19
CA GLY A 156 -16.39 -1.30 -7.64
C GLY A 156 -14.86 -1.41 -7.51
N TYR A 157 -14.37 -2.64 -7.32
CA TYR A 157 -12.95 -2.92 -7.11
C TYR A 157 -12.12 -2.77 -8.39
N GLY A 158 -12.75 -2.99 -9.54
CA GLY A 158 -12.06 -3.22 -10.81
C GLY A 158 -11.46 -4.64 -10.88
N ASP A 159 -10.78 -4.90 -11.98
CA ASP A 159 -10.14 -6.20 -12.26
C ASP A 159 -8.66 -6.19 -11.84
N ASN A 160 -7.99 -7.34 -11.99
CA ASN A 160 -6.55 -7.51 -11.78
C ASN A 160 -6.10 -7.08 -10.38
N LEU A 161 -6.78 -7.62 -9.36
CA LEU A 161 -6.55 -7.24 -7.97
C LEU A 161 -5.24 -7.80 -7.40
N ASP A 162 -4.78 -8.93 -7.91
CA ASP A 162 -3.54 -9.58 -7.49
C ASP A 162 -2.39 -9.39 -8.48
N CYS A 163 -1.20 -9.70 -8.01
CA CYS A 163 0.02 -9.75 -8.82
C CYS A 163 0.65 -11.15 -8.83
N TYR A 164 -0.11 -12.20 -8.52
CA TYR A 164 0.41 -13.54 -8.31
C TYR A 164 1.20 -14.06 -9.51
N ASN A 165 0.75 -13.69 -10.71
CA ASN A 165 1.37 -14.08 -11.98
C ASN A 165 2.03 -12.91 -12.73
N GLN A 166 2.13 -11.73 -12.10
CA GLN A 166 2.78 -10.58 -12.72
C GLN A 166 4.28 -10.63 -12.46
N ARG A 167 5.10 -10.47 -13.50
CA ARG A 167 6.56 -10.39 -13.30
C ARG A 167 6.89 -9.13 -12.49
N PRO A 168 7.76 -9.24 -11.46
CA PRO A 168 8.18 -8.08 -10.68
C PRO A 168 8.75 -6.93 -11.53
N PHE A 169 8.54 -5.69 -11.12
CA PHE A 169 9.39 -4.58 -11.59
C PHE A 169 10.81 -4.82 -11.05
N ALA A 170 11.78 -4.89 -11.97
CA ALA A 170 13.19 -5.16 -11.68
C ALA A 170 13.87 -3.98 -10.98
#